data_AF-A0A7Y2HQN2-F1
#
_entry.id   AF-A0A7Y2HQN2-F1
#
_cell.length_a   1.000
_cell.length_b   1.000
_cell.length_c   1.000
_cell.angle_alpha   90.00
_cell.angle_beta   90.00
_cell.angle_gamma   90.00
#
_symmetry.space_group_name_H-M   'P 1'
#
loop_
_entity.id
_entity.type
_entity.pdbx_description
1 polymer ?
#
loop_
_entity_poly.entity_id
_entity_poly.type
_entity_poly.pdbx_seq_one_letter_code
_entity_poly.pdbx_strand_id
1 'polypeptide(L)'
;MTHPSPTPTPSEPIALGDRAMDDLRYIRRTMERGQAFTAVPGWGGVAMGMTALAAAVIAWGRSDPDAWLTVWLVEAAAAIAVGVTAIRAKARRSGTSVLTGAGRKFLLSFLPAATAGVLLTGALWRAEAYDLMPGAWLLVYGVSVVAAGTFSVRTVPVMG
;
A
#
# COMPACT_ATOMS: atom_id res chain seq x y z
N MET A 1 30.21 -63.53 11.41
CA MET A 1 30.74 -62.62 10.37
C MET A 1 29.97 -61.32 10.44
N THR A 2 30.50 -60.33 11.17
CA THR A 2 29.89 -59.02 11.34
C THR A 2 30.55 -58.04 10.37
N HIS A 3 29.77 -57.54 9.40
CA HIS A 3 30.21 -56.47 8.51
C HIS A 3 30.46 -55.19 9.33
N PRO A 4 31.63 -54.55 9.21
CA PRO A 4 31.85 -53.24 9.81
C PRO A 4 31.00 -52.20 9.07
N SER A 5 30.19 -51.44 9.83
CA SER A 5 29.44 -50.30 9.31
C SER A 5 30.38 -49.24 8.72
N PRO A 6 30.03 -48.59 7.60
CA PRO A 6 30.85 -47.52 7.05
C PRO A 6 30.98 -46.39 8.06
N THR A 7 32.22 -46.00 8.35
CA THR A 7 32.55 -44.83 9.15
C THR A 7 31.92 -43.59 8.50
N PRO A 8 31.22 -42.72 9.25
CA PRO A 8 30.74 -41.46 8.72
C PRO A 8 31.96 -40.65 8.27
N THR A 9 32.01 -40.32 6.98
CA THR A 9 33.01 -39.41 6.43
C THR A 9 32.90 -38.06 7.17
N PRO A 10 34.02 -37.48 7.63
CA PRO A 10 34.01 -36.15 8.21
C PRO A 10 33.39 -35.18 7.21
N SER A 11 32.36 -34.46 7.64
CA SER A 11 31.80 -33.36 6.86
C SER A 11 32.93 -32.36 6.61
N GLU A 12 33.22 -32.11 5.34
CA GLU A 12 34.25 -31.16 4.91
C GLU A 12 34.06 -29.85 5.66
N PRO A 13 35.06 -29.35 6.41
CA PRO A 13 34.92 -28.15 7.20
C PRO A 13 34.64 -26.98 6.25
N ILE A 14 33.42 -26.46 6.29
CA ILE A 14 33.05 -25.28 5.51
C ILE A 14 34.06 -24.18 5.86
N ALA A 15 34.82 -23.72 4.86
CA ALA A 15 35.81 -22.68 5.06
C ALA A 15 35.10 -21.44 5.63
N LEU A 16 35.59 -20.91 6.75
CA LEU A 16 35.03 -19.72 7.42
C LEU A 16 34.80 -18.55 6.45
N GLY A 17 35.63 -18.44 5.40
CA GLY A 17 35.49 -17.45 4.33
C GLY A 17 34.21 -17.61 3.48
N ASP A 18 33.78 -18.83 3.18
CA ASP A 18 32.55 -19.08 2.40
C ASP A 18 31.31 -18.68 3.19
N ARG A 19 31.30 -18.98 4.50
CA ARG A 19 30.22 -18.56 5.41
C ARG A 19 30.16 -17.03 5.54
N ALA A 20 31.31 -16.37 5.74
CA ALA A 20 31.37 -14.91 5.83
C ALA A 20 30.91 -14.22 4.54
N MET A 21 31.27 -14.77 3.38
CA MET A 21 30.81 -14.26 2.07
C MET A 21 29.32 -14.45 1.84
N ASP A 22 28.75 -15.55 2.31
CA ASP A 22 27.31 -15.79 2.26
C ASP A 22 26.54 -14.87 3.21
N ASP A 23 27.07 -14.60 4.41
CA ASP A 23 26.52 -13.65 5.37
C ASP A 23 26.52 -12.22 4.80
N LEU A 24 27.61 -11.78 4.17
CA LEU A 24 27.68 -10.47 3.49
C LEU A 24 26.68 -10.39 2.32
N ARG A 25 26.56 -11.46 1.52
CA ARG A 25 25.55 -11.54 0.45
C ARG A 25 24.12 -11.57 1.01
N TYR A 26 23.91 -12.16 2.17
CA TYR A 26 22.63 -12.15 2.86
C TYR A 26 22.29 -10.76 3.40
N ILE A 27 23.21 -10.09 4.10
CA ILE A 27 23.05 -8.70 4.58
C ILE A 27 22.76 -7.77 3.42
N ARG A 28 23.55 -7.83 2.35
CA ARG A 28 23.33 -7.00 1.15
C ARG A 28 21.97 -7.24 0.54
N ARG A 29 21.57 -8.50 0.33
CA ARG A 29 20.22 -8.84 -0.18
C ARG A 29 19.12 -8.40 0.79
N THR A 30 19.39 -8.43 2.10
CA THR A 30 18.44 -8.01 3.13
C THR A 30 18.32 -6.49 3.18
N MET A 31 19.41 -5.74 3.00
CA MET A 31 19.39 -4.27 2.86
C MET A 31 18.74 -3.83 1.53
N GLU A 32 19.03 -4.53 0.43
CA GLU A 32 18.43 -4.29 -0.88
C GLU A 32 16.92 -4.57 -0.85
N ARG A 33 16.46 -5.59 -0.12
CA ARG A 33 15.03 -5.86 0.14
C ARG A 33 14.42 -4.99 1.24
N GLY A 34 15.25 -4.52 2.16
CA GLY A 34 14.90 -3.73 3.35
C GLY A 34 14.84 -2.23 3.09
N GLN A 35 15.15 -1.78 1.87
CA GLN A 35 14.71 -0.48 1.35
C GLN A 35 13.19 -0.43 1.47
N ALA A 36 12.74 0.09 2.62
CA ALA A 36 11.35 0.17 3.00
C ALA A 36 10.58 0.77 1.83
N PHE A 37 9.67 -0.03 1.28
CA PHE A 37 8.77 0.37 0.23
C PHE A 37 7.93 1.51 0.78
N THR A 38 8.37 2.75 0.59
CA THR A 38 7.57 3.94 0.91
C THR A 38 6.56 4.08 -0.22
N ALA A 39 5.54 3.21 -0.19
CA ALA A 39 4.62 2.96 -1.29
C ALA A 39 3.92 4.23 -1.80
N VAL A 40 3.85 5.29 -0.99
CA VAL A 40 3.18 6.54 -1.31
C VAL A 40 4.16 7.72 -1.25
N PRO A 41 4.25 8.58 -2.29
CA PRO A 41 5.00 9.83 -2.24
C PRO A 41 4.33 10.81 -1.26
N GLY A 42 5.04 11.23 -0.21
CA GLY A 42 4.49 12.15 0.81
C GLY A 42 3.94 13.46 0.22
N TRP A 43 4.65 14.05 -0.74
CA TRP A 43 4.20 15.25 -1.47
C TRP A 43 2.90 15.03 -2.27
N GLY A 44 2.68 13.82 -2.80
CA GLY A 44 1.42 13.48 -3.45
C GLY A 44 0.26 13.48 -2.45
N GLY A 45 0.50 12.97 -1.23
CA GLY A 45 -0.44 13.05 -0.12
C GLY A 45 -0.81 14.47 0.27
N VAL A 46 0.19 15.36 0.38
CA VAL A 46 -0.05 16.79 0.67
C VAL A 46 -0.89 17.44 -0.44
N ALA A 47 -0.57 17.19 -1.70
CA ALA A 47 -1.34 17.72 -2.84
C ALA A 47 -2.80 17.25 -2.83
N MET A 48 -3.05 15.95 -2.61
CA MET A 48 -4.42 15.41 -2.47
C MET A 48 -5.15 16.03 -1.27
N GLY A 49 -4.46 16.29 -0.15
CA GLY A 49 -5.06 16.95 1.00
C GLY A 49 -5.48 18.40 0.71
N MET A 50 -4.65 19.15 -0.04
CA MET A 50 -4.97 20.53 -0.42
C MET A 50 -6.18 20.60 -1.37
N THR A 51 -6.27 19.70 -2.35
CA THR A 51 -7.45 19.64 -3.24
C THR A 51 -8.70 19.25 -2.47
N ALA A 52 -8.61 18.29 -1.55
CA ALA A 52 -9.72 17.88 -0.71
C ALA A 52 -10.23 19.01 0.21
N LEU A 53 -9.32 19.83 0.77
CA LEU A 53 -9.71 21.01 1.54
C LEU A 53 -10.44 22.04 0.68
N ALA A 54 -9.96 22.30 -0.54
CA ALA A 54 -10.65 23.19 -1.47
C ALA A 54 -12.05 22.65 -1.83
N ALA A 55 -12.16 21.35 -2.13
CA ALA A 55 -13.43 20.69 -2.39
C ALA A 55 -14.39 20.77 -1.20
N ALA A 56 -13.90 20.59 0.04
CA ALA A 56 -14.70 20.71 1.25
C ALA A 56 -15.30 22.12 1.42
N VAL A 57 -14.50 23.17 1.16
CA VAL A 57 -14.99 24.56 1.19
C VAL A 57 -16.07 24.79 0.14
N ILE A 58 -15.89 24.24 -1.06
CA ILE A 58 -16.88 24.35 -2.15
C ILE A 58 -18.16 23.57 -1.80
N ALA A 59 -18.04 22.36 -1.26
CA ALA A 59 -19.15 21.48 -0.92
C ALA A 59 -19.96 22.02 0.27
N TRP A 60 -19.32 22.67 1.25
CA TRP A 60 -20.00 23.32 2.37
C TRP A 60 -21.07 24.32 1.91
N GLY A 61 -20.80 25.03 0.81
CA GLY A 61 -21.73 26.01 0.23
C GLY A 61 -22.88 25.42 -0.59
N ARG A 62 -22.97 24.09 -0.76
CA ARG A 62 -23.98 23.43 -1.59
C ARG A 62 -25.09 22.84 -0.71
N SER A 63 -26.30 23.38 -0.83
CA SER A 63 -27.51 22.85 -0.19
C SER A 63 -28.19 21.75 -1.01
N ASP A 64 -27.85 21.65 -2.29
CA ASP A 64 -28.35 20.63 -3.21
C ASP A 64 -27.49 19.35 -3.09
N PRO A 65 -28.09 18.18 -2.73
CA PRO A 65 -27.37 16.91 -2.61
C PRO A 65 -26.64 16.50 -3.90
N ASP A 66 -27.22 16.78 -5.07
CA ASP A 66 -26.64 16.40 -6.37
C ASP A 66 -25.35 17.20 -6.62
N ALA A 67 -25.41 18.51 -6.44
CA ALA A 67 -24.25 19.38 -6.53
C ALA A 67 -23.19 19.05 -5.47
N TRP A 68 -23.60 18.76 -4.23
CA TRP A 68 -22.71 18.37 -3.14
C TRP A 68 -21.95 17.07 -3.48
N LEU A 69 -22.65 16.03 -3.93
CA LEU A 69 -22.03 14.75 -4.30
C LEU A 69 -21.12 14.93 -5.53
N THR A 70 -21.54 15.72 -6.51
CA THR A 70 -20.74 15.99 -7.71
C THR A 70 -19.38 16.59 -7.35
N VAL A 71 -19.31 17.52 -6.40
CA VAL A 71 -18.04 18.10 -5.92
C VAL A 71 -17.13 17.01 -5.36
N TRP A 72 -17.66 16.11 -4.54
CA TRP A 72 -16.88 15.00 -3.97
C TRP A 72 -16.44 13.98 -5.01
N LEU A 73 -17.25 13.68 -6.02
CA LEU A 73 -16.87 12.76 -7.10
C LEU A 73 -15.78 13.36 -7.99
N VAL A 74 -15.87 14.66 -8.30
CA VAL A 74 -14.82 15.39 -9.02
C VAL A 74 -13.52 15.40 -8.23
N GLU A 75 -13.59 15.69 -6.93
CA GLU A 75 -12.42 15.65 -6.04
C GLU A 75 -11.82 14.25 -5.95
N ALA A 76 -12.64 13.20 -5.83
CA ALA A 76 -12.16 11.82 -5.81
C ALA A 76 -11.39 11.48 -7.09
N ALA A 77 -11.90 11.89 -8.26
CA ALA A 77 -11.19 11.71 -9.53
C ALA A 77 -9.87 12.51 -9.58
N ALA A 78 -9.87 13.76 -9.09
CA ALA A 78 -8.67 14.60 -9.01
C ALA A 78 -7.62 13.98 -8.08
N ALA A 79 -8.01 13.53 -6.89
CA ALA A 79 -7.14 12.88 -5.93
C ALA A 79 -6.54 11.57 -6.49
N ILE A 80 -7.34 10.75 -7.18
CA ILE A 80 -6.84 9.55 -7.88
C ILE A 80 -5.80 9.94 -8.93
N ALA A 81 -6.04 10.98 -9.74
CA ALA A 81 -5.10 11.44 -10.75
C ALA A 81 -3.78 11.92 -10.12
N VAL A 82 -3.85 12.71 -9.05
CA VAL A 82 -2.68 13.16 -8.28
C VAL A 82 -1.92 11.97 -7.67
N GLY A 83 -2.63 11.03 -7.05
CA GLY A 83 -2.03 9.82 -6.48
C GLY A 83 -1.31 8.97 -7.53
N VAL A 84 -1.97 8.68 -8.65
CA VAL A 84 -1.40 7.89 -9.75
C VAL A 84 -0.19 8.59 -10.37
N THR A 85 -0.28 9.90 -10.62
CA THR A 85 0.83 10.66 -11.20
C THR A 85 2.03 10.73 -10.25
N ALA A 86 1.80 10.96 -8.96
CA ALA A 86 2.85 11.00 -7.94
C ALA A 86 3.53 9.62 -7.79
N ILE A 87 2.74 8.53 -7.74
CA ILE A 87 3.27 7.16 -7.68
C ILE A 87 4.11 6.85 -8.93
N ARG A 88 3.61 7.19 -10.12
CA ARG A 88 4.34 7.01 -11.39
C ARG A 88 5.62 7.86 -11.45
N ALA A 89 5.59 9.08 -10.93
CA ALA A 89 6.76 9.96 -10.89
C ALA A 89 7.83 9.40 -9.94
N LYS A 90 7.42 8.89 -8.78
CA LYS A 90 8.32 8.24 -7.81
C LYS A 90 8.94 6.96 -8.38
N ALA A 91 8.13 6.07 -8.93
CA ALA A 91 8.62 4.82 -9.52
C ALA A 91 9.62 5.05 -10.66
N ARG A 92 9.37 6.05 -11.52
CA ARG A 92 10.32 6.45 -12.57
C ARG A 92 11.66 6.96 -12.00
N ARG A 93 11.63 7.75 -10.92
CA ARG A 93 12.85 8.23 -10.24
C ARG A 93 13.60 7.11 -9.52
N SER A 94 12.88 6.10 -9.02
CA SER A 94 13.44 4.97 -8.29
C SER A 94 13.92 3.82 -9.17
N GLY A 95 13.67 3.84 -10.48
CA GLY A 95 13.97 2.73 -11.38
C GLY A 95 13.18 1.44 -11.09
N THR A 96 12.08 1.53 -10.33
CA THR A 96 11.25 0.39 -9.93
C THR A 96 9.90 0.44 -10.64
N SER A 97 9.29 -0.74 -10.88
CA SER A 97 7.93 -0.82 -11.42
C SER A 97 6.88 -0.77 -10.31
N VAL A 98 5.93 0.15 -10.43
CA VAL A 98 4.77 0.32 -9.52
C VAL A 98 3.98 -0.98 -9.34
N LEU A 99 3.93 -1.81 -10.37
CA LEU A 99 3.10 -3.01 -10.47
C LEU A 99 3.85 -4.30 -10.07
N THR A 100 5.06 -4.18 -9.54
CA THR A 100 5.88 -5.33 -9.09
C THR A 100 6.06 -5.32 -7.57
N GLY A 101 6.04 -6.49 -6.93
CA GLY A 101 6.28 -6.62 -5.49
C GLY A 101 5.15 -6.08 -4.61
N ALA A 102 5.48 -5.22 -3.63
CA ALA A 102 4.57 -4.74 -2.59
C ALA A 102 3.44 -3.83 -3.13
N GLY A 103 3.73 -2.99 -4.14
CA GLY A 103 2.74 -2.08 -4.74
C GLY A 103 1.54 -2.81 -5.38
N ARG A 104 1.78 -3.96 -6.03
CA ARG A 104 0.71 -4.80 -6.59
C ARG A 104 -0.18 -5.39 -5.50
N LYS A 105 0.42 -5.88 -4.41
CA LYS A 105 -0.32 -6.44 -3.28
C LYS A 105 -1.17 -5.37 -2.60
N PHE A 106 -0.60 -4.18 -2.39
CA PHE A 106 -1.34 -3.02 -1.90
C PHE A 106 -2.57 -2.73 -2.77
N LEU A 107 -2.42 -2.63 -4.09
CA LEU A 107 -3.55 -2.39 -5.01
C LEU A 107 -4.60 -3.50 -4.92
N LEU A 108 -4.18 -4.77 -4.96
CA LEU A 108 -5.09 -5.92 -4.93
C LEU A 108 -5.88 -6.01 -3.62
N SER A 109 -5.37 -5.47 -2.53
CA SER A 109 -6.06 -5.44 -1.23
C SER A 109 -6.87 -4.17 -1.01
N PHE A 110 -6.46 -3.04 -1.61
CA PHE A 110 -7.18 -1.77 -1.55
C PHE A 110 -8.41 -1.76 -2.47
N LEU A 111 -8.27 -2.23 -3.71
CA LEU A 111 -9.30 -2.14 -4.75
C LEU A 111 -10.65 -2.79 -4.38
N PRO A 112 -10.71 -3.99 -3.75
CA PRO A 112 -11.99 -4.59 -3.38
C PRO A 112 -12.78 -3.71 -2.40
N ALA A 113 -12.12 -3.19 -1.36
CA ALA A 113 -12.74 -2.32 -0.37
C ALA A 113 -13.12 -0.95 -0.97
N ALA A 114 -12.26 -0.37 -1.82
CA ALA A 114 -12.58 0.86 -2.54
C ALA A 114 -13.80 0.69 -3.47
N THR A 115 -13.90 -0.45 -4.16
CA THR A 115 -15.05 -0.78 -5.02
C THR A 115 -16.34 -0.90 -4.20
N ALA A 116 -16.27 -1.50 -3.01
CA ALA A 116 -17.39 -1.52 -2.08
C ALA A 116 -17.85 -0.11 -1.68
N GLY A 117 -16.92 0.84 -1.52
CA GLY A 117 -17.23 2.26 -1.27
C GLY A 117 -18.01 2.93 -2.40
N VAL A 118 -17.67 2.64 -3.66
CA VAL A 118 -18.41 3.15 -4.83
C VAL A 118 -19.83 2.60 -4.86
N LEU A 119 -19.99 1.29 -4.67
CA LEU A 119 -21.30 0.64 -4.62
C LEU A 119 -22.14 1.15 -3.45
N LEU A 120 -21.53 1.33 -2.28
CA LEU A 120 -22.16 1.87 -1.08
C LEU A 120 -22.62 3.32 -1.29
N THR A 121 -21.84 4.14 -1.99
CA THR A 121 -22.23 5.51 -2.34
C THR A 121 -23.48 5.50 -3.22
N GLY A 122 -23.54 4.64 -4.24
CA GLY A 122 -24.73 4.48 -5.06
C GLY A 122 -25.96 3.98 -4.29
N ALA A 123 -25.76 3.07 -3.33
CA ALA A 123 -26.84 2.58 -2.47
C ALA A 123 -27.39 3.66 -1.53
N LEU A 124 -26.50 4.41 -0.86
CA LEU A 124 -26.87 5.53 0.02
C LEU A 124 -27.54 6.66 -0.76
N TRP A 125 -27.08 6.92 -1.99
CA TRP A 125 -27.69 7.90 -2.89
C TRP A 125 -29.15 7.56 -3.19
N ARG A 126 -29.40 6.30 -3.57
CA ARG A 126 -30.75 5.81 -3.85
C ARG A 126 -31.67 5.77 -2.63
N ALA A 127 -31.09 5.71 -1.43
CA ALA A 127 -31.83 5.71 -0.17
C ALA A 127 -32.03 7.12 0.40
N GLU A 128 -31.59 8.18 -0.31
CA GLU A 128 -31.60 9.57 0.15
C GLU A 128 -30.88 9.78 1.50
N ALA A 129 -29.95 8.87 1.84
CA ALA A 129 -29.25 8.83 3.12
C ALA A 129 -27.92 9.61 3.04
N TYR A 130 -27.98 10.87 2.61
CA TYR A 130 -26.80 11.69 2.32
C TYR A 130 -25.92 11.95 3.55
N ASP A 131 -26.53 12.14 4.72
CA ASP A 131 -25.83 12.42 5.98
C ASP A 131 -24.91 11.27 6.43
N LEU A 132 -25.20 10.04 5.98
CA LEU A 132 -24.41 8.86 6.30
C LEU A 132 -23.19 8.70 5.39
N MET A 133 -23.18 9.37 4.23
CA MET A 133 -22.13 9.19 3.22
C MET A 133 -20.73 9.53 3.75
N PRO A 134 -20.48 10.67 4.42
CA PRO A 134 -19.13 11.00 4.90
C PRO A 134 -18.61 9.96 5.90
N GLY A 135 -19.47 9.50 6.83
CA GLY A 135 -19.12 8.46 7.79
C GLY A 135 -18.81 7.13 7.11
N ALA A 136 -19.63 6.73 6.15
CA ALA A 136 -19.43 5.52 5.36
C ALA A 136 -18.12 5.56 4.55
N TRP A 137 -17.81 6.71 3.92
CA TRP A 137 -16.56 6.89 3.18
C TRP A 137 -15.33 6.75 4.06
N LEU A 138 -15.34 7.36 5.27
CA LEU A 138 -14.24 7.23 6.22
C LEU A 138 -14.05 5.80 6.71
N LEU A 139 -15.14 5.06 6.97
CA LEU A 139 -15.08 3.66 7.35
C LEU A 139 -14.48 2.79 6.24
N VAL A 140 -14.98 2.94 5.00
CA VAL A 140 -14.48 2.18 3.85
C VAL A 140 -13.01 2.53 3.57
N TYR A 141 -12.63 3.80 3.68
CA TYR A 141 -11.24 4.22 3.59
C TYR A 141 -10.38 3.52 4.65
N GLY A 142 -10.81 3.52 5.92
CA GLY A 142 -10.11 2.84 7.01
C GLY A 142 -9.92 1.35 6.74
N VAL A 143 -10.98 0.66 6.31
CA VAL A 143 -10.93 -0.77 5.93
C VAL A 143 -9.95 -1.00 4.77
N SER A 144 -10.00 -0.15 3.75
CA SER A 144 -9.13 -0.24 2.57
C SER A 144 -7.66 -0.06 2.94
N VAL A 145 -7.34 0.91 3.82
CA VAL A 145 -5.99 1.18 4.30
C VAL A 145 -5.48 0.04 5.19
N VAL A 146 -6.30 -0.46 6.10
CA VAL A 146 -5.94 -1.61 6.96
C VAL A 146 -5.66 -2.85 6.10
N ALA A 147 -6.54 -3.16 5.15
CA ALA A 147 -6.37 -4.28 4.23
C ALA A 147 -5.07 -4.16 3.42
N ALA A 148 -4.80 -2.98 2.87
CA ALA A 148 -3.60 -2.74 2.08
C ALA A 148 -2.31 -2.70 2.95
N GLY A 149 -2.43 -2.26 4.21
CA GLY A 149 -1.37 -2.21 5.20
C GLY A 149 -0.86 -3.59 5.65
N THR A 150 -1.66 -4.65 5.50
CA THR A 150 -1.24 -6.04 5.80
C THR A 150 -0.04 -6.49 4.96
N PHE A 151 0.20 -5.86 3.82
CA PHE A 151 1.33 -6.16 2.92
C PHE A 151 2.50 -5.19 3.06
N SER A 152 2.43 -4.24 3.99
CA SER A 152 3.56 -3.39 4.35
C SER A 152 4.54 -4.20 5.20
N VAL A 153 5.73 -4.46 4.66
CA VAL A 153 6.69 -5.40 5.24
C VAL A 153 7.09 -4.95 6.65
N ARG A 154 6.94 -5.85 7.62
CA ARG A 154 7.42 -5.69 9.00
C ARG A 154 8.95 -5.67 8.96
N THR A 155 9.56 -4.50 9.10
CA THR A 155 11.02 -4.37 8.89
C THR A 155 11.82 -5.21 9.88
N VAL A 156 11.33 -5.41 11.11
CA VAL A 156 11.83 -6.40 12.08
C VAL A 156 10.71 -6.71 13.10
N PRO A 157 10.23 -7.97 13.25
CA PRO A 157 9.35 -8.32 14.36
C PRO A 157 10.21 -8.69 15.57
N VAL A 158 10.43 -7.73 16.47
CA VAL A 158 11.00 -7.95 17.82
C VAL A 158 12.44 -8.50 17.80
N MET A 159 13.43 -7.64 18.07
CA MET A 159 14.73 -8.12 18.55
C MET A 159 14.53 -8.68 19.96
N GLY A 160 14.59 -9.99 20.09
CA GLY A 160 15.03 -10.63 21.33
C GLY A 160 16.55 -10.55 21.44
#